data_AF-Q58HB1-F1
#
_entry.id   AF-Q58HB1-F1
#
_cell.length_a   1.000
_cell.length_b   1.000
_cell.length_c   1.000
_cell.angle_alpha   90.00
_cell.angle_beta   90.00
_cell.angle_gamma   90.00
#
_symmetry.space_group_name_H-M   'P 1'
#
loop_
_entity.id
_entity.type
_entity.pdbx_description
1 polymer ?
#
loop_
_entity_poly.entity_id
_entity_poly.type
_entity_poly.pdbx_seq_one_letter_code
_entity_poly.pdbx_strand_id
1 'polypeptide(L)'
;MADAYPIVPLSFIDGLHDLNTALEVYNQLVQSWVQRALDGDLQGDPQTFLAGLDFMFKPILEGYQGIHDQCAMARDMGMVGIVSLDPSCAPQAGHD
;
A
#
# COMPACT_ATOMS: atom_id res chain seq x y z
N MET A 1 13.41 29.33 2.16
CA MET A 1 14.01 28.20 1.43
C MET A 1 12.86 27.25 1.13
N ALA A 2 12.70 26.78 -0.11
CA ALA A 2 11.64 25.83 -0.44
C ALA A 2 11.99 24.48 0.19
N ASP A 3 11.09 23.94 1.00
CA ASP A 3 11.28 22.61 1.57
C ASP A 3 11.28 21.58 0.43
N ALA A 4 12.29 20.72 0.42
CA ALA A 4 12.42 19.67 -0.58
C ALA A 4 11.39 18.57 -0.28
N TYR A 5 10.35 18.47 -1.10
CA TYR A 5 9.37 17.40 -0.97
C TYR A 5 9.85 16.17 -1.75
N PRO A 6 9.78 14.96 -1.17
CA PRO A 6 10.06 13.74 -1.91
C PRO A 6 9.03 13.59 -3.04
N ILE A 7 9.50 13.45 -4.28
CA ILE A 7 8.61 13.13 -5.40
C ILE A 7 8.44 11.62 -5.45
N VAL A 8 7.21 11.16 -5.33
CA VAL A 8 6.82 9.78 -5.61
C VAL A 8 6.02 9.71 -6.92
N PRO A 9 6.25 8.70 -7.78
CA PRO A 9 5.38 8.45 -8.92
C PRO A 9 3.93 8.23 -8.48
N LEU A 10 2.98 8.81 -9.22
CA LEU A 10 1.54 8.61 -8.99
C LEU A 10 1.15 7.12 -9.02
N SER A 11 1.84 6.32 -9.82
CA SER A 11 1.66 4.87 -9.89
C SER A 11 1.90 4.15 -8.56
N PHE A 12 2.61 4.75 -7.61
CA PHE A 12 2.77 4.17 -6.27
C PHE A 12 1.47 4.27 -5.47
N ILE A 13 0.70 5.34 -5.65
CA ILE A 13 -0.57 5.53 -4.95
C ILE A 13 -1.57 4.49 -5.47
N ASP A 14 -1.64 4.34 -6.80
CA ASP A 14 -2.50 3.33 -7.43
C ASP A 14 -2.09 1.91 -7.00
N GLY A 15 -0.78 1.60 -7.06
CA GLY A 15 -0.26 0.30 -6.63
C GLY A 15 -0.48 0.01 -5.14
N LEU A 16 -0.33 1.01 -4.27
CA LEU A 16 -0.65 0.86 -2.83
C LEU A 16 -2.15 0.65 -2.61
N HIS A 17 -3.00 1.32 -3.37
CA HIS A 17 -4.45 1.13 -3.29
C HIS A 17 -4.85 -0.30 -3.68
N ASP A 18 -4.30 -0.82 -4.77
CA ASP A 18 -4.54 -2.20 -5.22
C ASP A 18 -4.05 -3.23 -4.20
N LEU A 19 -2.84 -3.03 -3.66
CA LEU A 19 -2.27 -3.91 -2.62
C LEU A 19 -3.09 -3.88 -1.33
N ASN A 20 -3.53 -2.70 -0.89
CA ASN A 20 -4.39 -2.56 0.29
C ASN A 20 -5.73 -3.27 0.08
N THR A 21 -6.33 -3.13 -1.10
CA THR A 21 -7.57 -3.82 -1.45
C THR A 21 -7.38 -5.34 -1.44
N ALA A 22 -6.29 -5.83 -2.03
CA ALA A 22 -5.95 -7.25 -1.99
C ALA A 22 -5.74 -7.76 -0.55
N LEU A 23 -5.09 -6.96 0.31
CA LEU A 23 -4.86 -7.29 1.72
C LEU A 23 -6.18 -7.33 2.51
N GLU A 24 -7.12 -6.42 2.26
CA GLU A 24 -8.44 -6.45 2.86
C GLU A 24 -9.22 -7.71 2.50
N VAL A 25 -9.23 -8.09 1.22
CA VAL A 25 -9.88 -9.31 0.74
C VAL A 25 -9.23 -10.55 1.36
N TYR A 26 -7.89 -10.58 1.44
CA TYR A 26 -7.15 -11.64 2.11
C TYR A 26 -7.57 -11.78 3.58
N ASN A 27 -7.62 -10.66 4.32
CA ASN A 27 -8.04 -10.65 5.71
C ASN A 27 -9.49 -11.12 5.89
N GLN A 28 -10.42 -10.69 5.03
CA GLN A 28 -11.81 -11.18 5.07
C GLN A 28 -11.89 -12.70 4.86
N LEU A 29 -11.10 -13.23 3.92
CA LEU A 29 -11.06 -14.65 3.62
C LEU A 29 -10.52 -15.45 4.82
N VAL A 30 -9.42 -15.01 5.44
CA VAL A 30 -8.88 -15.61 6.66
C VAL A 30 -9.91 -15.57 7.79
N GLN A 31 -10.57 -14.44 8.03
CA GLN A 31 -11.59 -14.31 9.07
C GLN A 31 -12.76 -15.26 8.84
N SER A 32 -13.26 -15.37 7.60
CA SER A 32 -14.36 -16.27 7.26
C SER A 32 -14.00 -17.74 7.47
N TRP A 33 -12.74 -18.11 7.20
CA TRP A 33 -12.24 -19.46 7.45
C TRP A 33 -12.10 -19.75 8.94
N VAL A 34 -11.55 -18.81 9.73
CA VAL A 34 -11.46 -18.95 11.20
C VAL A 34 -12.85 -19.08 11.82
N GLN A 35 -13.84 -18.30 11.37
CA GLN A 35 -15.22 -18.44 11.85
C GLN A 35 -15.79 -19.83 11.55
N ARG A 36 -15.66 -20.32 10.32
CA ARG A 36 -16.09 -21.68 9.96
C ARG A 36 -15.35 -22.78 10.72
N ALA A 37 -14.07 -22.56 11.02
CA ALA A 37 -13.28 -23.44 11.87
C ALA A 37 -13.82 -23.53 13.30
N LEU A 38 -14.21 -22.40 13.88
CA LEU A 38 -14.80 -22.35 15.21
C LEU A 38 -16.21 -22.95 15.25
N ASP A 39 -16.98 -22.81 14.18
CA ASP A 39 -18.32 -23.37 14.04
C ASP A 39 -18.32 -24.90 13.81
N GLY A 40 -17.15 -25.51 13.60
CA GLY A 40 -16.99 -26.95 13.41
C GLY A 40 -17.41 -27.48 12.04
N ASP A 41 -17.71 -26.60 11.09
CA ASP A 41 -18.10 -26.93 9.70
C ASP A 41 -16.93 -26.69 8.73
N LEU A 42 -15.77 -27.25 9.04
CA LEU A 42 -14.62 -27.25 8.12
C LEU A 42 -14.78 -28.36 7.09
N GLN A 43 -15.17 -27.99 5.88
CA GLN A 43 -15.14 -28.87 4.73
C GLN A 43 -13.85 -28.65 3.94
N GLY A 44 -13.09 -29.72 3.74
CA GLY A 44 -11.84 -29.72 2.97
C GLY A 44 -10.60 -29.97 3.81
N ASP A 45 -9.44 -30.02 3.14
CA ASP A 45 -8.13 -30.21 3.76
C ASP A 45 -7.56 -28.84 4.22
N PRO A 46 -7.33 -28.64 5.54
CA PRO A 46 -6.74 -27.41 6.07
C PRO A 46 -5.35 -27.10 5.49
N GLN A 47 -4.56 -28.12 5.15
CA GLN A 47 -3.22 -27.91 4.60
C GLN A 47 -3.27 -27.29 3.21
N THR A 48 -4.18 -27.77 2.35
CA THR A 48 -4.43 -27.20 1.03
C THR A 48 -4.93 -25.75 1.12
N PHE A 49 -5.79 -25.44 2.09
CA PHE A 49 -6.25 -24.06 2.32
C PHE A 49 -5.12 -23.13 2.76
N LEU A 50 -4.30 -23.56 3.72
CA LEU A 50 -3.13 -22.79 4.17
C LEU A 50 -2.14 -22.53 3.03
N ALA A 51 -1.85 -23.54 2.20
CA ALA A 51 -1.01 -23.35 1.01
C ALA A 51 -1.61 -22.33 0.03
N GLY A 52 -2.94 -22.31 -0.12
CA GLY A 52 -3.65 -21.30 -0.90
C GLY A 52 -3.54 -19.88 -0.32
N LEU A 53 -3.64 -19.75 1.02
CA LEU A 53 -3.42 -18.47 1.71
C LEU A 53 -2.00 -17.95 1.48
N ASP A 54 -0.99 -18.79 1.67
CA ASP A 54 0.41 -18.42 1.43
C ASP A 54 0.64 -17.99 -0.02
N PHE A 55 0.02 -18.69 -0.98
CA PHE A 55 0.10 -18.33 -2.39
C PHE A 55 -0.54 -16.97 -2.69
N MET A 56 -1.65 -16.63 -2.03
CA MET A 56 -2.32 -15.32 -2.17
C MET A 56 -1.57 -14.20 -1.45
N PHE A 57 -0.96 -14.48 -0.30
CA PHE A 57 -0.26 -13.49 0.50
C PHE A 57 1.08 -13.07 -0.09
N LYS A 58 1.82 -14.03 -0.66
CA LYS A 58 3.15 -13.80 -1.25
C LYS A 58 3.21 -12.62 -2.25
N PRO A 59 2.33 -12.50 -3.27
CA PRO A 59 2.38 -11.38 -4.20
C PRO A 59 2.04 -10.03 -3.54
N ILE A 60 1.21 -10.02 -2.48
CA ILE A 60 0.91 -8.80 -1.72
C ILE A 60 2.19 -8.32 -1.01
N LEU A 61 2.90 -9.23 -0.34
CA LEU A 61 4.15 -8.93 0.34
C LEU A 61 5.23 -8.45 -0.64
N GLU A 62 5.41 -9.16 -1.76
CA GLU A 62 6.36 -8.79 -2.82
C GLU A 62 6.03 -7.42 -3.43
N GLY A 63 4.74 -7.10 -3.59
CA GLY A 63 4.29 -5.79 -4.06
C GLY A 63 4.70 -4.64 -3.14
N TYR A 64 4.47 -4.78 -1.82
CA TYR A 64 4.90 -3.77 -0.85
C TYR A 64 6.42 -3.61 -0.81
N GLN A 65 7.17 -4.72 -0.87
CA GLN A 65 8.63 -4.68 -0.95
C GLN A 65 9.11 -3.97 -2.21
N GLY A 66 8.49 -4.25 -3.36
CA GLY A 66 8.82 -3.58 -4.63
C GLY A 66 8.57 -2.07 -4.59
N ILE A 67 7.50 -1.60 -3.94
CA ILE A 67 7.26 -0.17 -3.76
C ILE A 67 8.29 0.45 -2.81
N HIS A 68 8.62 -0.23 -1.71
CA HIS A 68 9.66 0.20 -0.79
C HIS A 68 11.01 0.38 -1.50
N ASP A 69 11.42 -0.59 -2.32
CA ASP A 69 12.69 -0.55 -3.03
C ASP A 69 12.74 0.60 -4.05
N GLN A 70 11.63 0.87 -4.73
CA GLN A 70 11.54 2.01 -5.65
C GLN A 70 11.60 3.35 -4.90
N CYS A 71 10.96 3.46 -3.73
CA CYS A 71 11.08 4.63 -2.84
C CYS A 71 12.53 4.83 -2.36
N ALA A 72 13.20 3.75 -1.96
CA ALA A 72 14.60 3.80 -1.55
C ALA A 72 15.50 4.25 -2.70
N MET A 73 15.31 3.71 -3.90
CA MET A 73 16.04 4.12 -5.09
C MET A 73 15.81 5.59 -5.45
N ALA A 74 14.56 6.07 -5.43
CA ALA A 74 14.25 7.48 -5.70
C ALA A 74 14.92 8.42 -4.69
N ARG A 75 14.93 8.05 -3.40
CA ARG A 75 15.63 8.78 -2.35
C ARG A 75 17.14 8.81 -2.59
N ASP A 76 17.74 7.66 -2.89
CA ASP A 76 19.19 7.53 -3.07
C ASP A 76 19.67 8.28 -4.32
N MET A 77 18.82 8.40 -5.35
CA MET A 77 19.05 9.26 -6.52
C MET A 77 18.85 10.76 -6.23
N GLY A 78 18.39 11.13 -5.03
CA GLY A 78 18.12 12.52 -4.66
C GLY A 78 16.96 13.13 -5.43
N MET A 79 15.97 12.33 -5.83
CA MET A 79 14.77 12.84 -6.51
C MET A 79 13.95 13.71 -5.56
N VAL A 80 14.12 15.03 -5.67
CA VAL A 80 13.38 16.02 -4.89
C VAL A 80 12.65 16.99 -5.81
N GLY A 81 11.43 17.34 -5.42
CA GLY A 81 10.64 18.34 -6.10
C GLY A 81 10.84 19.70 -5.47
N ILE A 82 11.10 20.70 -6.31
CA ILE A 82 11.02 22.10 -5.89
C ILE A 82 9.59 22.56 -6.20
N VAL A 83 8.76 22.65 -5.16
CA VAL A 83 7.42 23.23 -5.27
C VAL A 83 7.55 24.74 -5.14
N SER A 84 7.15 25.48 -6.19
CA SER A 84 6.93 26.92 -6.10
C SER A 84 5.43 27.18 -6.01
N LEU A 85 5.01 27.94 -5.01
CA LEU A 85 3.64 28.43 -4.92
C LEU A 85 3.47 29.58 -5.91
N ASP A 86 2.42 29.53 -6.73
CA ASP A 86 2.02 30.69 -7.53
C ASP A 86 1.45 31.75 -6.57
N PRO A 87 2.05 32.95 -6.48
CA PRO A 87 1.59 34.00 -5.58
C PRO A 87 0.17 34.47 -5.89
N SER A 88 -0.35 34.22 -7.11
CA SER A 88 -1.74 34.54 -7.46
C SER A 88 -2.76 33.53 -6.92
N CYS A 89 -2.31 32.32 -6.56
CA CYS A 89 -3.14 31.25 -6.00
C CYS A 89 -2.83 30.95 -4.52
N ALA A 90 -1.78 31.55 -3.97
CA ALA A 90 -1.45 31.41 -2.56
C ALA A 90 -2.56 32.05 -1.71
N PRO A 91 -3.07 31.37 -0.65
CA PRO A 91 -4.03 31.97 0.25
C PRO A 91 -3.38 33.22 0.84
N GLN A 92 -3.97 34.40 0.56
CA GLN A 92 -3.47 35.65 1.12
C GLN A 92 -3.52 35.53 2.64
N ALA A 93 -2.37 35.58 3.29
CA ALA A 93 -2.30 35.71 4.74
C ALA A 93 -3.09 36.98 5.10
N GLY A 94 -4.16 36.81 5.87
CA GLY A 94 -5.06 37.90 6.24
C GLY A 94 -4.27 39.07 6.83
N HIS A 95 -4.51 40.25 6.27
CA HIS A 95 -4.11 41.51 6.87
C HIS A 95 -5.04 41.79 8.06
N ASP A 96 -4.50 41.71 9.28
CA ASP A 96 -4.94 42.56 10.40
C ASP A 96 -4.21 43.92 10.31
#